data_AF-A0A955ESB4-F1
#
_entry.id   AF-A0A955ESB4-F1
#
_cell.length_a   1.000
_cell.length_b   1.000
_cell.length_c   1.000
_cell.angle_alpha   90.00
_cell.angle_beta   90.00
_cell.angle_gamma   90.00
#
_symmetry.space_group_name_H-M   'P 1'
#
loop_
_entity.id
_entity.type
_entity.pdbx_description
1 polymer ?
#
loop_
_entity_poly.entity_id
_entity_poly.type
_entity_poly.pdbx_seq_one_letter_code
_entity_poly.pdbx_strand_id
1 'polypeptide(L)'
;MMRHNPRFRRAVAQIEPLLEDLGFRLVREVYDHACFGSSFAEYKRRGALVRVAWDGKESMLFVDTRHPPSREWSAVDDMASVQAGRPGSVGDDERIQGVCVALASRFQGRGRQKRRP
;
A
#
# COMPACT_ATOMS: atom_id res chain seq x y z
N MET A 1 -15.24 -19.04 -7.41
CA MET A 1 -14.32 -18.82 -6.26
C MET A 1 -13.23 -17.85 -6.71
N MET A 2 -13.27 -16.60 -6.27
CA MET A 2 -12.20 -15.63 -6.54
C MET A 2 -10.95 -16.09 -5.79
N ARG A 3 -9.90 -16.50 -6.51
CA ARG A 3 -8.63 -16.93 -5.89
C ARG A 3 -7.84 -15.67 -5.54
N HIS A 4 -7.97 -15.21 -4.32
CA HIS A 4 -7.10 -14.17 -3.76
C HIS A 4 -5.64 -14.61 -3.82
N ASN A 5 -4.74 -13.71 -4.21
CA ASN A 5 -3.31 -14.00 -4.22
C ASN A 5 -2.81 -14.17 -2.77
N PRO A 6 -2.33 -15.36 -2.38
CA PRO A 6 -1.97 -15.64 -0.99
C PRO A 6 -0.77 -14.81 -0.52
N ARG A 7 0.15 -14.43 -1.42
CA ARG A 7 1.29 -13.56 -1.09
C ARG A 7 0.82 -12.15 -0.79
N PHE A 8 -0.07 -11.61 -1.63
CA PHE A 8 -0.65 -10.29 -1.38
C PHE A 8 -1.45 -10.25 -0.08
N ARG A 9 -2.28 -11.27 0.20
CA ARG A 9 -3.01 -11.36 1.47
C ARG A 9 -2.08 -11.42 2.68
N ARG A 10 -0.98 -12.18 2.59
CA ARG A 10 0.04 -12.23 3.65
C ARG A 10 0.73 -10.87 3.86
N ALA A 11 1.00 -10.13 2.79
CA ALA A 11 1.59 -8.80 2.88
C ALA A 11 0.62 -7.79 3.53
N VAL A 12 -0.63 -7.75 3.04
CA VAL A 12 -1.68 -6.90 3.59
C VAL A 12 -1.91 -7.19 5.07
N ALA A 13 -2.02 -8.46 5.47
CA ALA A 13 -2.22 -8.84 6.87
C ALA A 13 -1.11 -8.35 7.83
N GLN A 14 0.10 -8.12 7.32
CA GLN A 14 1.22 -7.59 8.11
C GLN A 14 1.28 -6.06 8.10
N ILE A 15 0.88 -5.43 7.00
CA ILE A 15 0.93 -3.96 6.83
C ILE A 15 -0.30 -3.28 7.44
N GLU A 16 -1.45 -3.92 7.37
CA GLU A 16 -2.74 -3.37 7.77
C GLU A 16 -2.77 -2.92 9.24
N PRO A 17 -2.29 -3.70 10.24
CA PRO A 17 -2.26 -3.23 11.63
C PRO A 17 -1.49 -1.91 11.81
N LEU A 18 -0.36 -1.74 11.11
CA LEU A 18 0.41 -0.49 11.14
C LEU A 18 -0.38 0.67 10.53
N LEU A 19 -1.08 0.43 9.42
CA LEU A 19 -1.90 1.46 8.78
C LEU A 19 -3.08 1.87 9.68
N GLU A 20 -3.72 0.91 10.35
CA GLU A 20 -4.76 1.17 11.33
C GLU A 20 -4.25 2.00 12.52
N ASP A 21 -3.09 1.65 13.07
CA ASP A 21 -2.42 2.41 14.14
C ASP A 21 -2.08 3.86 13.71
N LEU A 22 -1.80 4.06 12.42
CA LEU A 22 -1.56 5.37 11.81
C LEU A 22 -2.86 6.13 11.45
N GLY A 23 -4.02 5.55 11.76
CA GLY A 23 -5.34 6.13 11.56
C GLY A 23 -5.88 6.00 10.13
N PHE A 24 -5.29 5.14 9.31
CA PHE A 24 -5.84 4.81 7.99
C PHE A 24 -6.93 3.74 8.08
N ARG A 25 -7.86 3.78 7.13
CA ARG A 25 -8.93 2.79 6.95
C ARG A 25 -8.92 2.28 5.53
N LEU A 26 -9.12 0.97 5.34
CA LEU A 26 -9.29 0.37 4.02
C LEU A 26 -10.53 0.99 3.34
N VAL A 27 -10.38 1.42 2.09
CA VAL A 27 -11.45 2.02 1.29
C VAL A 27 -11.73 1.26 -0.01
N ARG A 28 -10.74 0.53 -0.52
CA ARG A 28 -10.87 -0.23 -1.77
C ARG A 28 -9.90 -1.40 -1.78
N GLU A 29 -10.38 -2.56 -2.19
CA GLU A 29 -9.56 -3.74 -2.46
C GLU A 29 -9.92 -4.26 -3.85
N VAL A 30 -8.91 -4.48 -4.70
CA VAL A 30 -9.09 -4.90 -6.10
C VAL A 30 -8.20 -6.09 -6.38
N TYR A 31 -8.78 -7.08 -7.07
CA TYR A 31 -8.08 -8.25 -7.56
C TYR A 31 -8.28 -8.33 -9.07
N ASP A 32 -7.23 -8.02 -9.82
CA ASP A 32 -7.30 -7.99 -11.28
C ASP A 32 -6.60 -9.22 -11.87
N HIS A 33 -7.42 -10.20 -12.27
CA HIS A 33 -6.95 -11.39 -12.96
C HIS A 33 -6.54 -11.12 -14.42
N ALA A 34 -7.12 -10.09 -15.06
CA ALA A 34 -6.76 -9.71 -16.42
C ALA A 34 -5.37 -9.02 -16.45
N CYS A 35 -4.98 -8.36 -15.36
CA CYS A 35 -3.65 -7.78 -15.19
C CYS A 35 -2.67 -8.73 -14.47
N PHE A 36 -2.49 -9.94 -15.01
CA PHE A 36 -1.51 -10.94 -14.52
C PHE A 36 -1.69 -11.36 -13.05
N GLY A 37 -2.86 -11.15 -12.45
CA GLY A 37 -3.08 -11.42 -11.02
C GLY A 37 -2.58 -10.32 -10.09
N SER A 38 -2.53 -9.08 -10.61
CA SER A 38 -2.25 -7.90 -9.81
C SER A 38 -3.34 -7.66 -8.76
N SER A 39 -2.96 -7.07 -7.63
CA SER A 39 -3.89 -6.82 -6.53
C SER A 39 -3.58 -5.49 -5.86
N PHE A 40 -4.60 -4.81 -5.36
CA PHE A 40 -4.47 -3.49 -4.78
C PHE A 40 -5.30 -3.40 -3.50
N ALA A 41 -4.74 -2.77 -2.47
CA ALA A 41 -5.43 -2.40 -1.24
C ALA A 41 -5.16 -0.93 -0.96
N GLU A 42 -6.21 -0.13 -0.91
CA GLU A 42 -6.14 1.31 -0.73
C GLU A 42 -6.69 1.71 0.61
N TYR A 43 -5.93 2.56 1.29
CA TYR A 43 -6.18 3.02 2.64
C TYR A 43 -6.23 4.54 2.68
N LYS A 44 -7.19 5.09 3.41
CA LYS A 44 -7.44 6.53 3.49
C LYS A 44 -7.44 6.99 4.94
N ARG A 45 -6.83 8.15 5.19
CA ARG A 45 -7.06 8.95 6.40
C ARG A 45 -7.24 10.41 6.01
N ARG A 46 -7.56 11.26 6.98
CA ARG A 46 -7.64 12.70 6.73
C ARG A 46 -6.30 13.22 6.19
N GLY A 47 -6.33 13.72 4.97
CA GLY A 47 -5.20 14.34 4.31
C GLY A 47 -4.18 13.38 3.70
N ALA A 48 -4.45 12.06 3.61
CA ALA A 48 -3.52 11.08 3.03
C ALA A 48 -4.23 9.91 2.36
N LEU A 49 -3.60 9.36 1.30
CA LEU A 49 -3.93 8.05 0.73
C LEU A 49 -2.68 7.17 0.69
N VAL A 50 -2.84 5.90 1.01
CA VAL A 50 -1.83 4.85 0.88
C VAL A 50 -2.40 3.76 -0.01
N ARG A 51 -1.64 3.27 -0.97
CA ARG A 51 -1.97 2.09 -1.76
C ARG A 51 -0.88 1.06 -1.57
N VAL A 52 -1.27 -0.16 -1.25
CA VAL A 52 -0.44 -1.36 -1.33
C VAL A 52 -0.80 -2.07 -2.62
N ALA A 53 0.17 -2.27 -3.51
CA ALA A 53 -0.04 -2.91 -4.81
C ALA A 53 0.84 -4.16 -4.94
N TRP A 54 0.28 -5.22 -5.49
CA TRP A 54 0.99 -6.41 -5.93
C TRP A 54 0.98 -6.47 -7.45
N ASP A 55 2.15 -6.53 -8.06
CA ASP A 55 2.30 -6.87 -9.47
C ASP A 55 2.37 -8.39 -9.62
N GLY A 56 1.35 -8.97 -10.25
CA GLY A 56 1.27 -10.40 -10.49
C GLY A 56 2.25 -10.92 -11.53
N LYS A 57 2.67 -10.09 -12.49
CA LYS A 57 3.63 -10.46 -13.54
C LYS A 57 5.03 -10.59 -12.95
N GLU A 58 5.43 -9.61 -12.16
CA GLU A 58 6.79 -9.53 -11.63
C GLU A 58 6.92 -10.06 -10.19
N SER A 59 5.81 -10.48 -9.59
CA SER A 59 5.73 -10.96 -8.20
C SER A 59 6.32 -9.96 -7.19
N MET A 60 5.93 -8.69 -7.30
CA MET A 60 6.46 -7.61 -6.48
C MET A 60 5.39 -6.85 -5.72
N LEU A 61 5.76 -6.38 -4.53
CA LEU A 61 4.92 -5.56 -3.67
C LEU A 61 5.41 -4.10 -3.69
N PHE A 62 4.49 -3.16 -3.83
CA PHE A 62 4.75 -1.73 -3.90
C PHE A 62 3.86 -0.99 -2.93
N VAL A 63 4.34 0.17 -2.47
CA VAL A 63 3.51 1.13 -1.75
C VAL A 63 3.61 2.50 -2.38
N ASP A 64 2.45 3.07 -2.67
CA ASP A 64 2.32 4.44 -3.13
C ASP A 64 1.60 5.27 -2.08
N THR A 65 2.00 6.54 -1.94
CA THR A 65 1.40 7.46 -0.98
C THR A 65 1.14 8.82 -1.64
N ARG A 66 -0.09 9.33 -1.51
CA ARG A 66 -0.47 10.65 -2.03
C ARG A 66 -0.75 11.64 -0.90
N HIS A 67 -0.14 12.83 -1.01
CA HIS A 67 -0.26 13.94 -0.06
C HIS A 67 -0.13 15.31 -0.78
N PRO A 68 -1.12 16.22 -0.71
CA PRO A 68 -2.49 16.01 -0.23
C PRO A 68 -3.26 15.00 -1.12
N PRO A 69 -4.41 14.46 -0.69
CA PRO A 69 -5.20 13.55 -1.51
C PRO A 69 -5.85 14.37 -2.64
N SER A 70 -5.14 14.54 -3.74
CA SER A 70 -5.58 15.36 -4.87
C SER A 70 -6.79 14.76 -5.59
N ARG A 71 -6.95 13.42 -5.57
CA ARG A 71 -8.11 12.62 -5.99
C ARG A 71 -7.96 11.17 -5.51
N GLU A 72 -9.07 10.44 -5.44
CA GLU A 72 -9.05 8.98 -5.26
C GLU A 72 -8.31 8.32 -6.42
N TRP A 73 -7.77 7.13 -6.20
CA TRP A 73 -7.07 6.44 -7.25
C TRP A 73 -8.05 5.87 -8.29
N SER A 74 -7.74 6.05 -9.57
CA SER A 74 -8.54 5.56 -10.70
C SER A 74 -7.94 4.31 -11.35
N ALA A 75 -8.69 3.66 -12.25
CA ALA A 75 -8.20 2.51 -13.02
C ALA A 75 -6.96 2.84 -13.88
N VAL A 76 -6.81 4.10 -14.32
CA VAL A 76 -5.61 4.54 -15.05
C VAL A 76 -4.39 4.54 -14.14
N ASP A 77 -4.60 4.90 -12.87
CA ASP A 77 -3.52 4.92 -11.89
C ASP A 77 -3.13 3.51 -11.43
N ASP A 78 -4.04 2.52 -11.48
CA ASP A 78 -3.74 1.09 -11.24
C ASP A 78 -2.62 0.61 -12.17
N MET A 79 -2.73 0.92 -13.47
CA MET A 79 -1.70 0.56 -14.45
C MET A 79 -0.38 1.31 -14.22
N ALA A 80 -0.44 2.60 -13.88
CA ALA A 80 0.76 3.40 -13.64
C ALA A 80 1.56 2.91 -12.43
N SER A 81 0.89 2.51 -11.34
CA SER A 81 1.55 1.95 -10.15
C SER A 81 2.30 0.64 -10.46
N VAL A 82 1.75 -0.21 -11.33
CA VAL A 82 2.42 -1.44 -11.79
C VAL A 82 3.65 -1.12 -12.65
N GLN A 83 3.62 -0.03 -13.40
CA GLN A 83 4.71 0.37 -14.30
C GLN A 83 5.84 1.16 -13.63
N ALA A 84 5.65 1.66 -12.41
CA ALA A 84 6.57 2.60 -11.74
C ALA A 84 7.95 2.01 -11.34
N GLY A 85 8.24 0.76 -11.66
CA GLY A 85 9.60 0.21 -11.61
C GLY A 85 9.99 -0.45 -10.29
N ARG A 86 10.99 -1.33 -10.40
CA ARG A 86 11.33 -2.39 -9.44
C ARG A 86 12.09 -1.85 -8.20
N PRO A 87 11.69 -2.15 -6.96
CA PRO A 87 12.65 -2.21 -5.86
C PRO A 87 13.64 -3.36 -6.09
N GLY A 88 14.86 -3.27 -5.53
CA GLY A 88 15.89 -4.30 -5.67
C GLY A 88 15.43 -5.70 -5.24
N SER A 89 16.20 -6.73 -5.63
CA SER A 89 15.91 -8.14 -5.34
C SER A 89 16.13 -8.49 -3.87
N VAL A 90 15.23 -8.04 -3.00
CA VAL A 90 15.14 -8.43 -1.59
C VAL A 90 14.03 -9.47 -1.39
N GLY A 91 14.12 -10.26 -0.32
CA GLY A 91 13.08 -11.22 0.04
C GLY A 91 11.74 -10.56 0.37
N ASP A 92 10.64 -11.31 0.30
CA ASP A 92 9.28 -10.77 0.56
C ASP A 92 9.15 -10.15 1.96
N ASP A 93 9.75 -10.76 2.98
CA ASP A 93 9.68 -10.27 4.36
C ASP A 93 10.50 -8.97 4.54
N GLU A 94 11.68 -8.88 3.91
CA GLU A 94 12.49 -7.65 3.88
C GLU A 94 11.76 -6.52 3.15
N ARG A 95 11.03 -6.85 2.08
CA ARG A 95 10.22 -5.89 1.32
C ARG A 95 9.06 -5.37 2.16
N ILE A 96 8.32 -6.26 2.83
CA ILE A 96 7.24 -5.88 3.75
C ILE A 96 7.80 -5.00 4.87
N GLN A 97 8.93 -5.38 5.47
CA GLN A 97 9.57 -4.59 6.51
C GLN A 97 10.00 -3.21 5.99
N GLY A 98 10.60 -3.13 4.80
CA GLY A 98 10.98 -1.87 4.17
C GLY A 98 9.77 -0.95 3.93
N VAL A 99 8.65 -1.53 3.50
CA VAL A 99 7.37 -0.82 3.36
C VAL A 99 6.88 -0.29 4.71
N CYS A 100 6.89 -1.12 5.76
CA CYS A 100 6.48 -0.70 7.10
C CYS A 100 7.35 0.45 7.63
N VAL A 101 8.67 0.35 7.47
CA VAL A 101 9.63 1.41 7.87
C VAL A 101 9.37 2.70 7.09
N ALA A 102 9.12 2.63 5.77
CA ALA A 102 8.81 3.80 4.95
C ALA A 102 7.51 4.49 5.38
N LEU A 103 6.45 3.71 5.65
CA LEU A 103 5.16 4.21 6.14
C LEU A 103 5.29 4.86 7.52
N ALA A 104 5.97 4.19 8.45
CA ALA A 104 6.23 4.69 9.79
C ALA A 104 7.02 6.00 9.73
N SER A 105 8.14 6.05 9.01
CA SER A 105 8.98 7.25 8.87
C SER A 105 8.20 8.43 8.27
N ARG A 106 7.35 8.17 7.27
CA ARG A 106 6.59 9.20 6.57
C ARG A 106 5.43 9.76 7.40
N PHE A 107 4.81 8.95 8.27
CA PHE A 107 3.56 9.31 8.94
C PHE A 107 3.62 9.45 10.46
N GLN A 108 4.60 8.85 11.14
CA GLN A 108 4.78 9.04 12.58
C GLN A 108 5.37 10.43 12.91
N GLY A 109 6.17 11.02 12.01
CA GLY A 109 6.76 12.36 12.20
C GLY A 109 5.77 13.54 12.19
N ARG A 110 4.49 13.33 11.86
CA ARG A 110 3.46 14.40 11.80
C ARG A 110 2.40 14.32 12.89
N GLY A 111 2.43 13.27 13.72
CA GLY A 111 1.31 12.91 14.60
C GLY A 111 1.63 12.95 16.08
N ARG A 112 2.41 13.91 16.59
CA ARG A 112 2.52 14.15 18.06
C ARG A 112 3.28 15.43 18.46
N GLN A 113 2.99 16.58 17.85
CA GLN A 113 3.22 17.83 18.60
C GLN A 113 2.10 17.94 19.64
N LYS A 114 2.35 17.38 20.84
CA LYS A 114 1.58 17.67 22.04
C LYS A 114 1.52 19.19 22.18
N ARG A 115 0.35 19.79 21.94
CA ARG A 115 0.05 21.13 22.43
C ARG A 115 0.18 21.06 23.95
N ARG A 116 1.28 21.59 24.49
CA ARG A 116 1.37 21.86 25.92
C ARG A 116 0.46 23.06 26.24
N PRO A 117 -0.30 23.01 27.33
CA PRO A 117 -1.07 24.15 27.82
C PRO A 117 -0.17 25.32 28.21
#